data_AF-A0A968KI63-F1
#
_entry.id   AF-A0A968KI63-F1
#
_cell.length_a   1.000
_cell.length_b   1.000
_cell.length_c   1.000
_cell.angle_alpha   90.00
_cell.angle_beta   90.00
_cell.angle_gamma   90.00
#
_symmetry.space_group_name_H-M   'P 1'
#
loop_
_entity.id
_entity.type
_entity.pdbx_description
1 polymer ?
#
loop_
_entity_poly.entity_id
_entity_poly.type
_entity_poly.pdbx_seq_one_letter_code
_entity_poly.pdbx_strand_id
1 'polypeptide(L)'
;GGDIHIENLGSSLALLDSEINTQVNNGHFLGGEIIIQSGLFSLDNTTISAQTDTGFGAFIGIGVDSMTASNNSLINAISQGVGGDIIIIGTGPGSSLSLESGTTISADANVTIPTGGRAGDIFLTGFDTVALDFATLSSSVTGTGIVSEGNPGNIGIDALTSILVSNSVIETETDITFAAGGSNLLEGGVVRLTTPDLNISNSSISTVTQGEDNAGLILMEGTGVPGSTLNITGSAVFSDTFSNVDVATITDEGNAAAGDIRVLDFDVVTLLNSSLTSSSFGVPQNPGEEVGAAGSIDIANIGDVFLTDSSIASTAIQSSGGSITIDTWGNQIDLINSSLNTEVSSGDGTGGSIALNSHNISLDDSLVSVVTATGTGGTIDIDVGSSFTATNVSVIKGSSLGDGGDITITGGGMGSSFFLGPDPEVPLSEGSQINADLNAEIPDAGSAGNITIANFGT
;
A
#
# COMPACT_ATOMS: atom_id res chain seq x y z
N GLY A 1 4.10 -31.34 -19.07
CA GLY A 1 2.74 -31.62 -18.61
C GLY A 1 2.73 -32.88 -17.80
N GLY A 2 3.08 -32.77 -16.54
CA GLY A 2 3.04 -33.85 -15.57
C GLY A 2 3.06 -33.21 -14.19
N ASP A 3 2.30 -33.80 -13.28
CA ASP A 3 2.18 -33.32 -11.92
C ASP A 3 3.28 -33.96 -11.07
N ILE A 4 3.89 -33.19 -10.18
CA ILE A 4 4.88 -33.65 -9.23
C ILE A 4 4.25 -33.63 -7.85
N HIS A 5 4.12 -34.81 -7.25
CA HIS A 5 3.68 -34.93 -5.86
C HIS A 5 4.83 -35.50 -5.02
N ILE A 6 5.30 -34.72 -4.05
CA ILE A 6 6.32 -35.10 -3.08
C ILE A 6 5.65 -35.15 -1.70
N GLU A 7 5.49 -36.36 -1.18
CA GLU A 7 4.99 -36.58 0.17
C GLU A 7 6.13 -37.13 1.03
N ASN A 8 6.57 -36.37 2.02
CA ASN A 8 7.50 -36.83 3.04
C ASN A 8 6.77 -37.00 4.37
N LEU A 9 6.36 -38.25 4.63
CA LEU A 9 5.76 -38.68 5.90
C LEU A 9 6.75 -38.65 7.08
N GLY A 10 8.04 -38.38 6.82
CA GLY A 10 9.05 -38.13 7.83
C GLY A 10 8.99 -36.71 8.39
N SER A 11 9.79 -36.45 9.44
CA SER A 11 9.78 -35.16 10.12
C SER A 11 10.47 -34.03 9.37
N SER A 12 11.29 -34.31 8.34
CA SER A 12 12.04 -33.28 7.61
C SER A 12 12.36 -33.67 6.17
N LEU A 13 12.11 -32.74 5.25
CA LEU A 13 12.56 -32.69 3.87
C LEU A 13 13.53 -31.52 3.71
N ALA A 14 14.74 -31.77 3.20
CA ALA A 14 15.69 -30.71 2.87
C ALA A 14 16.07 -30.85 1.40
N LEU A 15 15.95 -29.76 0.65
CA LEU A 15 16.41 -29.62 -0.72
C LEU A 15 17.56 -28.62 -0.74
N LEU A 16 18.71 -29.08 -1.19
CA LEU A 16 19.93 -28.29 -1.31
C LEU A 16 20.37 -28.32 -2.77
N ASP A 17 20.63 -27.15 -3.35
CA ASP A 17 21.10 -27.01 -4.73
C ASP A 17 20.23 -27.81 -5.73
N SER A 18 18.92 -27.80 -5.53
CA SER A 18 17.98 -28.67 -6.24
C SER A 18 17.09 -27.89 -7.21
N GLU A 19 16.55 -28.60 -8.20
CA GLU A 19 15.54 -28.07 -9.13
C GLU A 19 14.35 -29.03 -9.19
N ILE A 20 13.15 -28.52 -8.89
CA ILE A 20 11.88 -29.19 -9.12
C ILE A 20 11.14 -28.38 -10.17
N ASN A 21 10.90 -28.96 -11.35
CA ASN A 21 10.37 -28.21 -12.47
C ASN A 21 9.28 -28.97 -13.20
N THR A 22 8.15 -28.31 -13.45
CA THR A 22 7.13 -28.75 -14.40
C THR A 22 7.03 -27.72 -15.52
N GLN A 23 7.14 -28.19 -16.77
CA GLN A 23 6.97 -27.35 -17.96
C GLN A 23 5.94 -27.96 -18.90
N VAL A 24 5.03 -27.13 -19.40
CA VAL A 24 4.05 -27.46 -20.44
C VAL A 24 4.33 -26.63 -21.67
N ASN A 25 4.84 -27.28 -22.71
CA ASN A 25 5.10 -26.63 -24.00
C ASN A 25 3.89 -26.79 -24.91
N ASN A 26 3.58 -25.74 -25.68
CA ASN A 26 2.69 -25.66 -26.85
C ASN A 26 1.60 -26.75 -26.99
N GLY A 27 0.33 -26.35 -26.82
CA GLY A 27 -0.84 -27.12 -27.25
C GLY A 27 -1.64 -27.79 -26.13
N HIS A 28 -1.26 -27.55 -24.88
CA HIS A 28 -2.05 -27.89 -23.69
C HIS A 28 -2.47 -26.61 -22.97
N PHE A 29 -3.71 -26.59 -22.50
CA PHE A 29 -4.32 -25.40 -21.88
C PHE A 29 -4.04 -25.25 -20.38
N LEU A 30 -3.48 -26.28 -19.73
CA LEU A 30 -3.28 -26.31 -18.28
C LEU A 30 -1.79 -26.51 -17.96
N GLY A 31 -1.27 -25.67 -17.06
CA GLY A 31 0.03 -25.86 -16.43
C GLY A 31 0.10 -27.15 -15.60
N GLY A 32 1.31 -27.55 -15.21
CA GLY A 32 1.51 -28.68 -14.30
C GLY A 32 1.18 -28.31 -12.85
N GLU A 33 1.01 -29.33 -12.01
CA GLU A 33 0.86 -29.16 -10.56
C GLU A 33 2.13 -29.59 -9.83
N ILE A 34 2.59 -28.83 -8.83
CA ILE A 34 3.63 -29.25 -7.88
C ILE A 34 3.03 -29.21 -6.48
N ILE A 35 2.92 -30.38 -5.84
CA ILE A 35 2.44 -30.53 -4.47
C ILE A 35 3.54 -31.10 -3.58
N ILE A 36 3.87 -30.38 -2.50
CA ILE A 36 4.85 -30.80 -1.50
C ILE A 36 4.20 -30.85 -0.13
N GLN A 37 4.35 -31.98 0.56
CA GLN A 37 3.90 -32.15 1.94
C GLN A 37 5.04 -32.67 2.81
N SER A 38 5.35 -31.98 3.91
CA SER A 38 6.39 -32.41 4.87
C SER A 38 6.15 -31.84 6.26
N GLY A 39 6.80 -32.37 7.30
CA GLY A 39 6.89 -31.68 8.59
C GLY A 39 7.75 -30.42 8.47
N LEU A 40 9.07 -30.57 8.50
CA LEU A 40 10.02 -29.47 8.28
C LEU A 40 10.48 -29.44 6.82
N PHE A 41 10.39 -28.30 6.16
CA PHE A 41 10.84 -28.12 4.77
C PHE A 41 11.91 -27.05 4.65
N SER A 42 13.10 -27.43 4.18
CA SER A 42 14.21 -26.50 3.99
C SER A 42 14.56 -26.39 2.52
N LEU A 43 14.59 -25.15 2.01
CA LEU A 43 15.11 -24.78 0.70
C LEU A 43 16.39 -23.97 0.88
N ASP A 44 17.46 -24.43 0.24
CA ASP A 44 18.73 -23.73 0.19
C ASP A 44 19.21 -23.74 -1.27
N ASN A 45 19.31 -22.54 -1.86
CA ASN A 45 19.66 -22.35 -3.28
C ASN A 45 18.89 -23.29 -4.22
N THR A 46 17.57 -23.41 -3.99
CA THR A 46 16.71 -24.38 -4.66
C THR A 46 15.66 -23.67 -5.51
N THR A 47 15.38 -24.20 -6.70
CA THR A 47 14.30 -23.73 -7.57
C THR A 47 13.12 -24.70 -7.58
N ILE A 48 11.91 -24.19 -7.36
CA ILE A 48 10.64 -24.87 -7.59
C ILE A 48 9.88 -24.06 -8.65
N SER A 49 9.68 -24.65 -9.82
CA SER A 49 9.18 -23.93 -10.99
C SER A 49 8.04 -24.67 -11.65
N ALA A 50 6.94 -23.96 -11.90
CA ALA A 50 5.80 -24.49 -12.63
C ALA A 50 5.46 -23.53 -13.78
N GLN A 51 5.73 -23.95 -15.02
CA GLN A 51 5.70 -23.07 -16.19
C GLN A 51 4.78 -23.57 -17.30
N THR A 52 4.12 -22.64 -17.99
CA THR A 52 3.37 -22.92 -19.21
C THR A 52 3.62 -21.88 -20.31
N ASP A 53 3.89 -22.36 -21.52
CA ASP A 53 4.08 -21.51 -22.70
C ASP A 53 2.74 -20.99 -23.27
N THR A 54 1.61 -21.61 -22.91
CA THR A 54 0.28 -21.23 -23.40
C THR A 54 -0.82 -21.58 -22.39
N GLY A 55 -1.81 -20.72 -22.21
CA GLY A 55 -3.04 -21.06 -21.48
C GLY A 55 -3.03 -20.68 -20.00
N PHE A 56 -3.63 -21.53 -19.15
CA PHE A 56 -3.78 -21.31 -17.72
C PHE A 56 -2.53 -21.73 -16.95
N GLY A 57 -2.20 -20.93 -15.94
CA GLY A 57 -1.02 -21.06 -15.10
C GLY A 57 -0.94 -22.39 -14.38
N ALA A 58 0.28 -22.70 -13.97
CA ALA A 58 0.60 -23.88 -13.20
C ALA A 58 0.31 -23.67 -11.71
N PHE A 59 0.19 -24.71 -10.91
CA PHE A 59 -0.10 -24.57 -9.48
C PHE A 59 1.06 -25.09 -8.64
N ILE A 60 1.45 -24.35 -7.60
CA ILE A 60 2.41 -24.80 -6.59
C ILE A 60 1.75 -24.77 -5.22
N GLY A 61 1.56 -25.94 -4.61
CA GLY A 61 1.04 -26.10 -3.26
C GLY A 61 2.08 -26.71 -2.31
N ILE A 62 2.37 -26.03 -1.20
CA ILE A 62 3.33 -26.49 -0.18
C ILE A 62 2.60 -26.52 1.18
N GLY A 63 2.43 -27.71 1.75
CA GLY A 63 1.86 -27.91 3.09
C GLY A 63 2.91 -28.40 4.07
N VAL A 64 3.23 -27.60 5.09
CA VAL A 64 4.39 -27.83 5.99
C VAL A 64 4.10 -27.47 7.43
N ASP A 65 4.70 -28.18 8.40
CA ASP A 65 4.70 -27.72 9.79
C ASP A 65 5.69 -26.57 9.98
N SER A 66 6.81 -26.51 9.27
CA SER A 66 7.63 -25.30 9.20
C SER A 66 8.42 -25.26 7.92
N MET A 67 8.68 -24.07 7.42
CA MET A 67 9.48 -23.86 6.21
C MET A 67 10.56 -22.83 6.44
N THR A 68 11.75 -23.12 5.93
CA THR A 68 12.84 -22.15 5.77
C THR A 68 13.28 -22.17 4.31
N ALA A 69 13.29 -21.02 3.66
CA ALA A 69 13.87 -20.84 2.33
C ALA A 69 14.97 -19.79 2.40
N SER A 70 16.11 -20.06 1.78
CA SER A 70 17.31 -19.22 1.92
C SER A 70 18.19 -19.27 0.67
N ASN A 71 19.21 -18.41 0.64
CA ASN A 71 20.30 -18.40 -0.34
C ASN A 71 19.81 -18.35 -1.80
N ASN A 72 18.94 -17.39 -2.11
CA ASN A 72 18.37 -17.20 -3.46
C ASN A 72 17.48 -18.37 -3.93
N SER A 73 16.78 -19.03 -3.01
CA SER A 73 15.75 -20.00 -3.40
C SER A 73 14.64 -19.31 -4.20
N LEU A 74 14.12 -20.00 -5.21
CA LEU A 74 13.11 -19.49 -6.13
C LEU A 74 11.90 -20.42 -6.14
N ILE A 75 10.71 -19.86 -5.95
CA ILE A 75 9.43 -20.57 -6.13
C ILE A 75 8.62 -19.76 -7.14
N ASN A 76 8.42 -20.27 -8.36
CA ASN A 76 7.74 -19.49 -9.39
C ASN A 76 6.70 -20.27 -10.20
N ALA A 77 5.60 -19.58 -10.53
CA ALA A 77 4.48 -20.11 -11.28
C ALA A 77 4.18 -19.17 -12.47
N ILE A 78 4.97 -19.32 -13.54
CA ILE A 78 5.00 -18.38 -14.67
C ILE A 78 4.19 -18.90 -15.86
N SER A 79 3.45 -18.01 -16.55
CA SER A 79 2.77 -18.35 -17.80
C SER A 79 2.87 -17.30 -18.90
N GLN A 80 2.54 -17.67 -20.13
CA GLN A 80 2.22 -16.71 -21.21
C GLN A 80 0.71 -16.49 -21.37
N GLY A 81 0.06 -15.98 -20.32
CA GLY A 81 -1.38 -15.71 -20.32
C GLY A 81 -1.93 -15.49 -18.92
N VAL A 82 -2.49 -16.54 -18.32
CA VAL A 82 -2.96 -16.50 -16.93
C VAL A 82 -1.88 -17.14 -16.05
N GLY A 83 -1.21 -16.38 -15.19
CA GLY A 83 -0.20 -16.82 -14.22
C GLY A 83 -0.74 -17.89 -13.28
N GLY A 84 0.18 -18.57 -12.62
CA GLY A 84 -0.13 -19.71 -11.77
C GLY A 84 -0.18 -19.35 -10.29
N ASP A 85 -1.05 -20.00 -9.52
CA ASP A 85 -1.16 -19.71 -8.09
C ASP A 85 -0.07 -20.44 -7.28
N ILE A 86 0.43 -19.77 -6.24
CA ILE A 86 1.37 -20.32 -5.26
C ILE A 86 0.73 -20.25 -3.88
N ILE A 87 0.60 -21.41 -3.23
CA ILE A 87 0.00 -21.52 -1.90
C ILE A 87 0.97 -22.25 -0.96
N ILE A 88 1.38 -21.59 0.13
CA ILE A 88 2.24 -22.15 1.17
C ILE A 88 1.50 -22.08 2.51
N ILE A 89 1.23 -23.24 3.12
CA ILE A 89 0.42 -23.37 4.33
C ILE A 89 1.20 -24.07 5.45
N GLY A 90 1.30 -23.39 6.58
CA GLY A 90 1.63 -23.92 7.89
C GLY A 90 0.51 -24.83 8.42
N THR A 91 0.75 -26.13 8.57
CA THR A 91 -0.32 -27.12 8.81
C THR A 91 -0.73 -27.31 10.27
N GLY A 92 -0.07 -26.66 11.24
CA GLY A 92 -0.43 -26.82 12.64
C GLY A 92 0.14 -25.75 13.58
N PRO A 93 -0.30 -25.76 14.86
CA PRO A 93 0.23 -24.87 15.90
C PRO A 93 1.74 -25.01 16.03
N GLY A 94 2.47 -23.91 16.19
CA GLY A 94 3.93 -23.92 16.14
C GLY A 94 4.50 -23.73 14.74
N SER A 95 3.66 -23.72 13.70
CA SER A 95 4.16 -23.59 12.34
C SER A 95 4.67 -22.19 12.03
N SER A 96 5.85 -22.14 11.43
CA SER A 96 6.50 -20.92 11.00
C SER A 96 6.95 -21.03 9.56
N LEU A 97 6.79 -19.93 8.81
CA LEU A 97 7.32 -19.78 7.47
C LEU A 97 8.40 -18.70 7.53
N SER A 98 9.61 -19.02 7.09
CA SER A 98 10.74 -18.10 7.08
C SER A 98 11.35 -18.06 5.68
N LEU A 99 11.28 -16.90 5.04
CA LEU A 99 11.93 -16.63 3.76
C LEU A 99 13.09 -15.67 4.02
N GLU A 100 14.31 -16.15 3.81
CA GLU A 100 15.56 -15.46 4.13
C GLU A 100 16.32 -15.07 2.84
N SER A 101 17.35 -14.23 3.01
CA SER A 101 18.32 -13.73 2.02
C SER A 101 18.15 -14.22 0.57
N GLY A 102 17.52 -13.38 -0.24
CA GLY A 102 17.40 -13.51 -1.69
C GLY A 102 16.28 -14.43 -2.14
N THR A 103 15.51 -15.01 -1.21
CA THR A 103 14.38 -15.88 -1.58
C THR A 103 13.35 -15.10 -2.37
N THR A 104 12.93 -15.64 -3.51
CA THR A 104 11.92 -15.05 -4.39
C THR A 104 10.75 -16.01 -4.54
N ILE A 105 9.53 -15.50 -4.37
CA ILE A 105 8.29 -16.18 -4.75
C ILE A 105 7.60 -15.31 -5.81
N SER A 106 7.36 -15.85 -7.01
CA SER A 106 6.69 -15.07 -8.06
C SER A 106 5.61 -15.83 -8.85
N ALA A 107 4.51 -15.16 -9.15
CA ALA A 107 3.33 -15.72 -9.81
C ALA A 107 3.01 -14.97 -11.11
N ASP A 108 4.01 -14.84 -11.99
CA ASP A 108 3.97 -13.88 -13.10
C ASP A 108 3.22 -14.37 -14.35
N ALA A 109 2.67 -13.41 -15.10
CA ALA A 109 2.12 -13.60 -16.43
C ALA A 109 2.85 -12.73 -17.47
N ASN A 110 3.43 -13.37 -18.49
CA ASN A 110 4.14 -12.73 -19.59
C ASN A 110 3.25 -12.70 -20.85
N VAL A 111 2.59 -11.59 -21.10
CA VAL A 111 1.59 -11.45 -22.16
C VAL A 111 2.23 -11.02 -23.47
N THR A 112 2.27 -11.93 -24.45
CA THR A 112 2.74 -11.64 -25.81
C THR A 112 1.65 -11.80 -26.88
N ILE A 113 0.46 -12.28 -26.48
CA ILE A 113 -0.68 -12.55 -27.36
C ILE A 113 -1.82 -11.57 -27.04
N PRO A 114 -2.72 -11.25 -28.00
CA PRO A 114 -3.79 -10.26 -27.81
C PRO A 114 -4.92 -10.72 -26.86
N THR A 115 -4.68 -11.77 -26.08
CA THR A 115 -5.57 -12.18 -24.99
C THR A 115 -5.03 -11.56 -23.73
N GLY A 116 -5.89 -10.91 -22.93
CA GLY A 116 -5.48 -10.31 -21.67
C GLY A 116 -4.67 -11.24 -20.77
N GLY A 117 -3.82 -10.65 -19.93
CA GLY A 117 -3.02 -11.36 -18.94
C GLY A 117 -3.62 -11.27 -17.56
N ARG A 118 -3.47 -12.33 -16.78
CA ARG A 118 -3.77 -12.27 -15.35
C ARG A 118 -2.72 -13.02 -14.58
N ALA A 119 -1.93 -12.39 -13.72
CA ALA A 119 -0.95 -13.11 -12.91
C ALA A 119 -1.66 -13.96 -11.84
N GLY A 120 -0.94 -14.94 -11.27
CA GLY A 120 -1.49 -15.83 -10.26
C GLY A 120 -1.39 -15.25 -8.85
N ASP A 121 -2.18 -15.78 -7.94
CA ASP A 121 -2.17 -15.32 -6.54
C ASP A 121 -1.03 -16.00 -5.74
N ILE A 122 -0.48 -15.28 -4.75
CA ILE A 122 0.47 -15.83 -3.77
C ILE A 122 -0.18 -15.79 -2.39
N PHE A 123 -0.31 -16.94 -1.74
CA PHE A 123 -0.84 -17.04 -0.38
C PHE A 123 0.15 -17.73 0.56
N LEU A 124 0.55 -17.01 1.60
CA LEU A 124 1.37 -17.52 2.70
C LEU A 124 0.53 -17.54 3.98
N THR A 125 0.35 -18.72 4.58
CA THR A 125 -0.38 -18.85 5.84
C THR A 125 0.51 -19.55 6.87
N GLY A 126 0.92 -18.85 7.92
CA GLY A 126 1.58 -19.46 9.09
C GLY A 126 0.60 -19.57 10.26
N PHE A 127 0.67 -20.62 11.09
CA PHE A 127 -0.06 -20.56 12.37
C PHE A 127 0.58 -19.52 13.29
N ASP A 128 1.88 -19.59 13.52
CA ASP A 128 2.53 -18.73 14.51
C ASP A 128 3.09 -17.49 13.83
N THR A 129 4.13 -17.67 13.01
CA THR A 129 4.89 -16.56 12.42
C THR A 129 5.12 -16.74 10.93
N VAL A 130 4.96 -15.67 10.16
CA VAL A 130 5.52 -15.55 8.81
C VAL A 130 6.62 -14.48 8.85
N ALA A 131 7.85 -14.86 8.54
CA ALA A 131 9.01 -13.99 8.55
C ALA A 131 9.60 -13.87 7.14
N LEU A 132 9.72 -12.64 6.65
CA LEU A 132 10.37 -12.25 5.41
C LEU A 132 11.60 -11.42 5.78
N ASP A 133 12.79 -11.89 5.45
CA ASP A 133 14.04 -11.16 5.65
C ASP A 133 14.86 -11.18 4.35
N PHE A 134 15.00 -10.03 3.71
CA PHE A 134 15.59 -9.92 2.36
C PHE A 134 14.91 -10.84 1.34
N ALA A 135 13.59 -10.95 1.39
CA ALA A 135 12.79 -11.76 0.47
C ALA A 135 12.00 -10.89 -0.52
N THR A 136 11.64 -11.45 -1.66
CA THR A 136 10.77 -10.82 -2.67
C THR A 136 9.53 -11.69 -2.90
N LEU A 137 8.35 -11.09 -2.77
CA LEU A 137 7.08 -11.65 -3.23
C LEU A 137 6.56 -10.77 -4.36
N SER A 138 6.30 -11.35 -5.53
CA SER A 138 5.88 -10.58 -6.71
C SER A 138 4.76 -11.29 -7.47
N SER A 139 3.70 -10.58 -7.80
CA SER A 139 2.68 -11.05 -8.72
C SER A 139 2.53 -10.02 -9.82
N SER A 140 3.13 -10.30 -10.98
CA SER A 140 3.24 -9.31 -12.05
C SER A 140 2.61 -9.76 -13.37
N VAL A 141 1.98 -8.83 -14.07
CA VAL A 141 1.65 -8.97 -15.49
C VAL A 141 2.59 -8.09 -16.28
N THR A 142 3.47 -8.70 -17.06
CA THR A 142 4.34 -7.97 -17.99
C THR A 142 3.97 -8.31 -19.42
N GLY A 143 4.10 -7.36 -20.34
CA GLY A 143 3.80 -7.67 -21.73
C GLY A 143 3.98 -6.55 -22.72
N THR A 144 3.94 -6.92 -24.00
CA THR A 144 3.93 -5.95 -25.11
C THR A 144 2.81 -6.31 -26.08
N GLY A 145 2.01 -5.34 -26.50
CA GLY A 145 1.02 -5.52 -27.57
C GLY A 145 -0.33 -4.89 -27.29
N ILE A 146 -1.31 -5.23 -28.14
CA ILE A 146 -2.72 -4.89 -27.92
C ILE A 146 -3.28 -5.98 -27.00
N VAL A 147 -2.94 -5.91 -25.73
CA VAL A 147 -3.64 -6.68 -24.69
C VAL A 147 -4.95 -5.96 -24.40
N SER A 148 -6.03 -6.69 -24.15
CA SER A 148 -7.30 -6.08 -23.77
C SER A 148 -7.42 -5.84 -22.26
N GLU A 149 -6.71 -6.64 -21.46
CA GLU A 149 -6.84 -6.70 -20.00
C GLU A 149 -5.49 -7.12 -19.38
N GLY A 150 -5.19 -6.61 -18.19
CA GLY A 150 -4.04 -7.00 -17.37
C GLY A 150 -4.42 -6.93 -15.91
N ASN A 151 -4.26 -8.01 -15.16
CA ASN A 151 -4.62 -8.05 -13.74
C ASN A 151 -3.51 -8.81 -12.98
N PRO A 152 -2.72 -8.17 -12.11
CA PRO A 152 -1.78 -8.87 -11.28
C PRO A 152 -2.55 -9.63 -10.20
N GLY A 153 -2.05 -10.81 -9.85
CA GLY A 153 -2.66 -11.57 -8.78
C GLY A 153 -2.47 -10.90 -7.43
N ASN A 154 -3.18 -11.42 -6.43
CA ASN A 154 -3.14 -10.92 -5.07
C ASN A 154 -2.00 -11.58 -4.30
N ILE A 155 -1.45 -10.86 -3.33
CA ILE A 155 -0.50 -11.40 -2.35
C ILE A 155 -1.16 -11.35 -0.97
N GLY A 156 -1.46 -12.51 -0.39
CA GLY A 156 -2.02 -12.64 0.96
C GLY A 156 -1.02 -13.27 1.92
N ILE A 157 -0.77 -12.63 3.06
CA ILE A 157 0.02 -13.17 4.17
C ILE A 157 -0.83 -13.15 5.43
N ASP A 158 -1.11 -14.34 5.96
CA ASP A 158 -1.91 -14.52 7.17
C ASP A 158 -1.07 -15.23 8.25
N ALA A 159 -1.04 -14.68 9.47
CA ALA A 159 -0.41 -15.33 10.63
C ALA A 159 -1.21 -15.10 11.92
N LEU A 160 -1.39 -16.13 12.75
CA LEU A 160 -2.19 -16.00 13.99
C LEU A 160 -1.43 -15.29 15.13
N THR A 161 -0.10 -15.17 15.05
CA THR A 161 0.67 -14.43 16.06
C THR A 161 1.34 -13.22 15.46
N SER A 162 2.27 -13.41 14.51
CA SER A 162 3.02 -12.28 13.96
C SER A 162 3.42 -12.42 12.49
N ILE A 163 3.53 -11.28 11.81
CA ILE A 163 4.19 -11.15 10.52
C ILE A 163 5.38 -10.21 10.72
N LEU A 164 6.55 -10.66 10.30
CA LEU A 164 7.80 -9.90 10.35
C LEU A 164 8.30 -9.68 8.94
N VAL A 165 8.36 -8.43 8.48
CA VAL A 165 8.85 -8.05 7.14
C VAL A 165 10.07 -7.15 7.32
N SER A 166 11.24 -7.62 6.90
CA SER A 166 12.50 -6.91 7.06
C SER A 166 13.27 -6.91 5.75
N ASN A 167 13.71 -5.73 5.29
CA ASN A 167 14.49 -5.57 4.06
C ASN A 167 13.89 -6.27 2.83
N SER A 168 12.57 -6.41 2.78
CA SER A 168 11.87 -7.25 1.81
C SER A 168 11.04 -6.41 0.84
N VAL A 169 10.66 -7.01 -0.28
CA VAL A 169 9.79 -6.42 -1.30
C VAL A 169 8.53 -7.27 -1.44
N ILE A 170 7.36 -6.64 -1.37
CA ILE A 170 6.08 -7.27 -1.66
C ILE A 170 5.38 -6.40 -2.70
N GLU A 171 5.21 -6.90 -3.91
CA GLU A 171 4.69 -6.10 -5.02
C GLU A 171 3.64 -6.83 -5.85
N THR A 172 2.61 -6.10 -6.25
CA THR A 172 1.76 -6.47 -7.38
C THR A 172 1.93 -5.42 -8.47
N GLU A 173 2.14 -5.86 -9.70
CA GLU A 173 2.47 -4.93 -10.79
C GLU A 173 1.81 -5.32 -12.10
N THR A 174 1.21 -4.34 -12.78
CA THR A 174 0.90 -4.45 -14.20
C THR A 174 1.76 -3.48 -15.00
N ASP A 175 2.74 -4.03 -15.72
CA ASP A 175 3.62 -3.32 -16.65
C ASP A 175 3.38 -3.83 -18.07
N ILE A 176 2.42 -3.22 -18.78
CA ILE A 176 2.13 -3.58 -20.15
C ILE A 176 2.39 -2.39 -21.06
N THR A 177 3.39 -2.53 -21.93
CA THR A 177 3.69 -1.53 -22.95
C THR A 177 2.69 -1.62 -24.11
N PHE A 178 1.92 -0.56 -24.32
CA PHE A 178 0.85 -0.53 -25.32
C PHE A 178 1.32 -0.16 -26.73
N ALA A 179 0.62 -0.74 -27.71
CA ALA A 179 0.60 -0.21 -29.07
C ALA A 179 -0.59 0.74 -29.23
N ALA A 180 -0.35 1.92 -29.81
CA ALA A 180 -1.32 3.01 -29.96
C ALA A 180 -2.77 2.58 -30.31
N GLY A 181 -3.75 3.02 -29.51
CA GLY A 181 -5.19 3.01 -29.82
C GLY A 181 -6.00 1.89 -29.15
N GLY A 182 -5.59 1.40 -27.97
CA GLY A 182 -6.31 0.36 -27.23
C GLY A 182 -6.77 0.84 -25.85
N SER A 183 -8.08 0.88 -25.60
CA SER A 183 -8.65 1.11 -24.27
C SER A 183 -8.54 -0.18 -23.44
N ASN A 184 -7.82 -0.16 -22.32
CA ASN A 184 -7.53 -1.38 -21.58
C ASN A 184 -7.84 -1.23 -20.09
N LEU A 185 -8.58 -2.22 -19.58
CA LEU A 185 -8.87 -2.40 -18.17
C LEU A 185 -7.64 -3.07 -17.55
N LEU A 186 -6.76 -2.28 -16.92
CA LEU A 186 -5.70 -2.83 -16.09
C LEU A 186 -6.04 -2.64 -14.61
N GLU A 187 -6.51 -3.69 -13.97
CA GLU A 187 -6.83 -3.67 -12.54
C GLU A 187 -5.56 -3.88 -11.72
N GLY A 188 -5.41 -3.17 -10.60
CA GLY A 188 -4.37 -3.42 -9.62
C GLY A 188 -4.67 -4.64 -8.75
N GLY A 189 -3.60 -5.23 -8.20
CA GLY A 189 -3.70 -6.38 -7.30
C GLY A 189 -3.92 -5.95 -5.85
N VAL A 190 -4.23 -6.92 -4.99
CA VAL A 190 -4.34 -6.68 -3.54
C VAL A 190 -3.14 -7.26 -2.82
N VAL A 191 -2.47 -6.46 -1.99
CA VAL A 191 -1.55 -6.95 -0.95
C VAL A 191 -2.29 -6.94 0.38
N ARG A 192 -2.50 -8.11 0.99
CA ARG A 192 -3.15 -8.26 2.30
C ARG A 192 -2.21 -8.88 3.32
N LEU A 193 -2.03 -8.20 4.45
CA LEU A 193 -1.30 -8.69 5.62
C LEU A 193 -2.26 -8.76 6.82
N THR A 194 -2.56 -9.96 7.31
CA THR A 194 -3.49 -10.15 8.43
C THR A 194 -2.80 -10.85 9.60
N THR A 195 -2.63 -10.14 10.73
CA THR A 195 -1.99 -10.69 11.93
C THR A 195 -2.24 -9.81 13.17
N PRO A 196 -2.21 -10.36 14.41
CA PRO A 196 -2.22 -9.51 15.60
C PRO A 196 -0.99 -8.59 15.69
N ASP A 197 0.21 -9.09 15.39
CA ASP A 197 1.46 -8.33 15.50
C ASP A 197 2.18 -8.21 14.15
N LEU A 198 2.06 -7.06 13.50
CA LEU A 198 2.69 -6.76 12.21
C LEU A 198 3.90 -5.84 12.42
N ASN A 199 5.09 -6.33 12.10
CA ASN A 199 6.33 -5.55 12.18
C ASN A 199 6.97 -5.45 10.80
N ILE A 200 7.09 -4.22 10.29
CA ILE A 200 7.67 -3.93 8.97
C ILE A 200 8.86 -3.00 9.19
N SER A 201 10.03 -3.40 8.68
CA SER A 201 11.26 -2.62 8.77
C SER A 201 12.01 -2.58 7.45
N ASN A 202 12.39 -1.37 7.00
CA ASN A 202 13.19 -1.14 5.78
C ASN A 202 12.69 -1.93 4.55
N SER A 203 11.36 -2.06 4.39
CA SER A 203 10.76 -2.91 3.36
C SER A 203 9.87 -2.08 2.44
N SER A 204 9.67 -2.56 1.21
CA SER A 204 8.77 -1.93 0.23
C SER A 204 7.53 -2.80 0.06
N ILE A 205 6.36 -2.18 0.15
CA ILE A 205 5.09 -2.83 -0.20
C ILE A 205 4.39 -1.95 -1.23
N SER A 206 4.08 -2.51 -2.39
CA SER A 206 3.53 -1.72 -3.49
C SER A 206 2.51 -2.44 -4.34
N THR A 207 1.60 -1.64 -4.86
CA THR A 207 0.61 -2.00 -5.87
C THR A 207 0.75 -0.98 -7.00
N VAL A 208 0.99 -1.46 -8.22
CA VAL A 208 1.31 -0.60 -9.37
C VAL A 208 0.48 -1.03 -10.57
N THR A 209 -0.20 -0.08 -11.21
CA THR A 209 -0.83 -0.27 -12.53
C THR A 209 -0.35 0.83 -13.47
N GLN A 210 -0.25 0.50 -14.76
CA GLN A 210 0.01 1.46 -15.84
C GLN A 210 -1.22 1.70 -16.73
N GLY A 211 -2.42 1.24 -16.33
CA GLY A 211 -3.63 1.30 -17.18
C GLY A 211 -4.63 2.40 -16.86
N GLU A 212 -5.90 2.15 -17.20
CA GLU A 212 -7.01 3.08 -16.97
C GLU A 212 -7.74 2.84 -15.63
N ASP A 213 -7.47 1.74 -14.93
CA ASP A 213 -8.18 1.36 -13.70
C ASP A 213 -7.36 1.65 -12.43
N ASN A 214 -7.89 1.31 -11.27
CA ASN A 214 -7.28 1.53 -9.97
C ASN A 214 -5.99 0.72 -9.77
N ALA A 215 -4.96 1.33 -9.17
CA ALA A 215 -3.66 0.71 -8.93
C ALA A 215 -3.63 -0.38 -7.83
N GLY A 216 -4.72 -0.57 -7.07
CA GLY A 216 -4.94 -1.73 -6.22
C GLY A 216 -5.34 -1.40 -4.79
N LEU A 217 -5.01 -2.32 -3.87
CA LEU A 217 -5.24 -2.13 -2.44
C LEU A 217 -4.09 -2.74 -1.64
N ILE A 218 -3.52 -1.94 -0.74
CA ILE A 218 -2.67 -2.44 0.34
C ILE A 218 -3.52 -2.46 1.62
N LEU A 219 -3.80 -3.66 2.13
CA LEU A 219 -4.58 -3.89 3.34
C LEU A 219 -3.72 -4.51 4.44
N MET A 220 -3.59 -3.81 5.56
CA MET A 220 -2.98 -4.29 6.79
C MET A 220 -4.07 -4.40 7.86
N GLU A 221 -4.32 -5.60 8.36
CA GLU A 221 -5.44 -5.87 9.26
C GLU A 221 -4.96 -6.58 10.53
N GLY A 222 -5.20 -5.93 11.67
CA GLY A 222 -5.11 -6.53 12.97
C GLY A 222 -6.28 -7.49 13.20
N THR A 223 -6.12 -8.44 14.11
CA THR A 223 -7.20 -9.41 14.40
C THR A 223 -8.24 -8.88 15.40
N GLY A 224 -8.15 -7.61 15.81
CA GLY A 224 -8.96 -7.03 16.88
C GLY A 224 -8.73 -7.66 18.26
N VAL A 225 -7.68 -8.46 18.42
CA VAL A 225 -7.29 -9.04 19.70
C VAL A 225 -6.56 -7.97 20.53
N PRO A 226 -6.91 -7.79 21.83
CA PRO A 226 -6.21 -6.83 22.67
C PRO A 226 -4.70 -7.06 22.71
N GLY A 227 -3.94 -5.99 22.53
CA GLY A 227 -2.49 -5.96 22.41
C GLY A 227 -1.98 -6.10 20.98
N SER A 228 -2.84 -6.11 19.95
CA SER A 228 -2.40 -6.13 18.56
C SER A 228 -1.61 -4.87 18.20
N THR A 229 -0.45 -5.06 17.56
CA THR A 229 0.43 -3.95 17.21
C THR A 229 0.79 -3.93 15.73
N LEU A 230 0.80 -2.73 15.15
CA LEU A 230 1.44 -2.45 13.87
C LEU A 230 2.64 -1.53 14.13
N ASN A 231 3.85 -2.01 13.85
CA ASN A 231 5.07 -1.22 13.90
C ASN A 231 5.70 -1.14 12.52
N ILE A 232 5.74 0.06 11.95
CA ILE A 232 6.42 0.35 10.69
C ILE A 232 7.63 1.23 11.02
N THR A 233 8.81 0.76 10.67
CA THR A 233 10.07 1.40 11.05
C THR A 233 11.07 1.49 9.90
N GLY A 234 11.94 2.49 10.00
CA GLY A 234 12.93 2.76 8.96
C GLY A 234 12.26 3.25 7.69
N SER A 235 13.04 3.38 6.60
CA SER A 235 12.57 3.85 5.29
C SER A 235 11.68 2.83 4.59
N ALA A 236 10.74 2.22 5.33
CA ALA A 236 9.68 1.43 4.76
C ALA A 236 8.78 2.36 3.93
N VAL A 237 8.55 1.96 2.68
CA VAL A 237 7.78 2.72 1.70
C VAL A 237 6.59 1.87 1.29
N PHE A 238 5.41 2.39 1.54
CA PHE A 238 4.16 1.84 1.04
C PHE A 238 3.74 2.75 -0.09
N SER A 239 3.86 2.25 -1.31
CA SER A 239 3.60 3.04 -2.51
C SER A 239 2.51 2.36 -3.30
N ASP A 240 1.38 3.02 -3.37
CA ASP A 240 0.46 2.80 -4.46
C ASP A 240 0.71 3.92 -5.48
N THR A 241 1.38 3.57 -6.57
CA THR A 241 1.90 4.56 -7.53
C THR A 241 1.62 4.13 -8.95
N PHE A 242 1.09 5.07 -9.73
CA PHE A 242 1.16 5.04 -11.19
C PHE A 242 2.51 5.62 -11.65
N SER A 243 3.33 4.87 -12.39
CA SER A 243 4.60 5.40 -12.90
C SER A 243 4.44 5.96 -14.32
N ASN A 244 4.76 7.24 -14.50
CA ASN A 244 5.03 7.82 -15.83
C ASN A 244 6.48 7.54 -16.21
N VAL A 245 6.74 6.44 -16.92
CA VAL A 245 8.07 6.14 -17.49
C VAL A 245 8.30 6.99 -18.75
N ASP A 246 8.92 8.14 -18.54
CA ASP A 246 9.74 8.99 -19.43
C ASP A 246 9.68 8.72 -20.97
N VAL A 247 8.88 9.55 -21.67
CA VAL A 247 9.14 10.21 -22.97
C VAL A 247 9.94 9.43 -24.03
N ALA A 248 9.25 8.64 -24.86
CA ALA A 248 9.43 8.62 -26.33
C ALA A 248 8.36 7.76 -27.06
N THR A 249 7.31 8.40 -27.57
CA THR A 249 6.40 7.88 -28.63
C THR A 249 5.63 6.59 -28.29
N ILE A 250 4.81 6.62 -27.25
CA ILE A 250 3.63 5.75 -27.11
C ILE A 250 2.44 6.67 -26.81
N THR A 251 1.35 6.54 -27.57
CA THR A 251 0.22 7.48 -27.59
C THR A 251 -0.99 6.99 -26.79
N ASP A 252 -0.77 6.23 -25.72
CA ASP A 252 -1.81 5.81 -24.76
C ASP A 252 -1.14 5.72 -23.38
N GLU A 253 -1.34 6.75 -22.55
CA GLU A 253 -0.92 6.81 -21.14
C GLU A 253 -2.21 6.91 -20.31
N GLY A 254 -2.37 6.00 -19.34
CA GLY A 254 -3.65 5.70 -18.71
C GLY A 254 -4.15 6.72 -17.69
N ASN A 255 -5.47 6.77 -17.55
CA ASN A 255 -6.20 7.62 -16.60
C ASN A 255 -6.43 6.94 -15.23
N ALA A 256 -5.56 6.00 -14.85
CA ALA A 256 -5.68 5.20 -13.63
C ALA A 256 -5.75 6.04 -12.36
N ALA A 257 -6.79 5.81 -11.55
CA ALA A 257 -6.80 6.25 -10.17
C ALA A 257 -5.72 5.51 -9.37
N ALA A 258 -5.10 6.18 -8.41
CA ALA A 258 -4.26 5.48 -7.44
C ALA A 258 -5.13 4.58 -6.56
N GLY A 259 -4.54 3.51 -6.06
CA GLY A 259 -5.22 2.60 -5.15
C GLY A 259 -5.13 3.03 -3.69
N ASP A 260 -5.80 2.24 -2.86
CA ASP A 260 -6.05 2.56 -1.47
C ASP A 260 -5.02 1.89 -0.54
N ILE A 261 -4.71 2.55 0.58
CA ILE A 261 -3.97 1.95 1.70
C ILE A 261 -4.90 1.92 2.91
N ARG A 262 -5.08 0.75 3.52
CA ARG A 262 -5.91 0.58 4.72
C ARG A 262 -5.14 -0.11 5.84
N VAL A 263 -5.20 0.49 7.02
CA VAL A 263 -4.68 -0.03 8.30
C VAL A 263 -5.85 -0.14 9.26
N LEU A 264 -6.21 -1.36 9.63
CA LEU A 264 -7.44 -1.63 10.39
C LEU A 264 -7.17 -2.48 11.63
N ASP A 265 -7.98 -2.30 12.66
CA ASP A 265 -8.19 -3.25 13.78
C ASP A 265 -6.93 -3.59 14.62
N PHE A 266 -6.00 -2.63 14.77
CA PHE A 266 -4.87 -2.71 15.72
C PHE A 266 -5.13 -1.91 17.00
N ASP A 267 -4.63 -2.37 18.15
CA ASP A 267 -4.65 -1.59 19.38
C ASP A 267 -3.64 -0.43 19.33
N VAL A 268 -2.49 -0.61 18.68
CA VAL A 268 -1.49 0.46 18.53
C VAL A 268 -0.90 0.43 17.12
N VAL A 269 -0.86 1.59 16.48
CA VAL A 269 -0.17 1.83 15.20
C VAL A 269 0.99 2.80 15.43
N THR A 270 2.21 2.38 15.13
CA THR A 270 3.42 3.21 15.22
C THR A 270 4.11 3.30 13.86
N LEU A 271 4.29 4.52 13.36
CA LEU A 271 5.09 4.82 12.17
C LEU A 271 6.32 5.62 12.61
N LEU A 272 7.51 5.11 12.31
CA LEU A 272 8.78 5.73 12.68
C LEU A 272 9.72 5.79 11.48
N ASN A 273 10.01 7.01 11.01
CA ASN A 273 10.82 7.27 9.82
C ASN A 273 10.27 6.62 8.54
N SER A 274 8.95 6.50 8.41
CA SER A 274 8.29 5.72 7.37
C SER A 274 7.35 6.56 6.51
N SER A 275 6.97 6.05 5.33
CA SER A 275 6.04 6.73 4.42
C SER A 275 4.90 5.83 3.96
N LEU A 276 3.67 6.34 4.02
CA LEU A 276 2.50 5.81 3.32
C LEU A 276 2.14 6.75 2.18
N THR A 277 2.03 6.25 0.96
CA THR A 277 1.80 7.09 -0.22
C THR A 277 0.82 6.42 -1.19
N SER A 278 -0.28 7.13 -1.50
CA SER A 278 -1.20 6.79 -2.58
C SER A 278 -1.15 7.91 -3.62
N SER A 279 -0.77 7.60 -4.86
CA SER A 279 -0.34 8.63 -5.80
C SER A 279 -0.69 8.34 -7.26
N SER A 280 -1.34 9.30 -7.91
CA SER A 280 -1.65 9.24 -9.35
C SER A 280 -0.80 10.23 -10.13
N PHE A 281 -0.13 9.75 -11.18
CA PHE A 281 0.75 10.56 -12.02
C PHE A 281 0.24 10.75 -13.46
N GLY A 282 -1.05 10.49 -13.70
CA GLY A 282 -1.64 10.64 -15.02
C GLY A 282 -1.50 12.06 -15.58
N VAL A 283 -1.32 12.16 -16.90
CA VAL A 283 -1.30 13.42 -17.66
C VAL A 283 -2.29 13.27 -18.81
N PRO A 284 -3.27 14.17 -18.98
CA PRO A 284 -4.27 14.06 -20.04
C PRO A 284 -3.58 14.29 -21.37
N GLN A 285 -3.82 13.38 -22.32
CA GLN A 285 -3.25 13.47 -23.66
C GLN A 285 -4.11 14.34 -24.56
N ASN A 286 -5.42 14.33 -24.34
CA ASN A 286 -6.38 15.15 -25.07
C ASN A 286 -7.17 16.08 -24.13
N PRO A 287 -7.55 17.29 -24.63
CA PRO A 287 -8.46 18.16 -23.90
C PRO A 287 -9.79 17.45 -23.60
N GLY A 288 -10.12 17.33 -22.32
CA GLY A 288 -11.36 16.71 -21.84
C GLY A 288 -11.25 15.25 -21.42
N GLU A 289 -10.04 14.66 -21.42
CA GLU A 289 -9.78 13.38 -20.75
C GLU A 289 -9.74 13.58 -19.22
N GLU A 290 -10.41 12.68 -18.51
CA GLU A 290 -10.36 12.63 -17.05
C GLU A 290 -9.04 12.00 -16.64
N VAL A 291 -8.31 12.62 -15.73
CA VAL A 291 -7.06 12.06 -15.19
C VAL A 291 -7.40 11.29 -13.91
N GLY A 292 -6.63 10.24 -13.60
CA GLY A 292 -6.83 9.46 -12.39
C GLY A 292 -6.72 10.29 -11.12
N ALA A 293 -7.67 10.11 -10.20
CA ALA A 293 -7.64 10.70 -8.86
C ALA A 293 -6.63 9.96 -7.96
N ALA A 294 -6.15 10.61 -6.90
CA ALA A 294 -5.40 9.91 -5.87
C ALA A 294 -6.33 9.00 -5.04
N GLY A 295 -5.78 7.97 -4.42
CA GLY A 295 -6.52 7.01 -3.62
C GLY A 295 -6.63 7.43 -2.15
N SER A 296 -7.24 6.57 -1.35
CA SER A 296 -7.51 6.85 0.06
C SER A 296 -6.48 6.17 0.96
N ILE A 297 -6.09 6.84 2.03
CA ILE A 297 -5.31 6.24 3.12
C ILE A 297 -6.17 6.25 4.38
N ASP A 298 -6.62 5.09 4.83
CA ASP A 298 -7.48 4.93 6.00
C ASP A 298 -6.72 4.20 7.12
N ILE A 299 -6.48 4.89 8.23
CA ILE A 299 -6.02 4.30 9.50
C ILE A 299 -7.22 4.35 10.45
N ALA A 300 -7.96 3.25 10.53
CA ALA A 300 -9.27 3.24 11.20
C ALA A 300 -9.40 2.06 12.15
N ASN A 301 -10.35 2.17 13.08
CA ASN A 301 -10.59 1.15 14.10
C ASN A 301 -9.36 0.86 14.97
N ILE A 302 -8.60 1.92 15.27
CA ILE A 302 -7.35 1.81 16.01
C ILE A 302 -7.53 2.24 17.46
N GLY A 303 -6.76 1.62 18.37
CA GLY A 303 -6.54 2.15 19.70
C GLY A 303 -5.76 3.48 19.64
N ASP A 304 -4.43 3.45 19.74
CA ASP A 304 -3.54 4.63 19.64
C ASP A 304 -2.78 4.69 18.31
N VAL A 305 -2.52 5.91 17.82
CA VAL A 305 -1.74 6.17 16.60
C VAL A 305 -0.58 7.13 16.90
N PHE A 306 0.64 6.67 16.64
CA PHE A 306 1.88 7.44 16.82
C PHE A 306 2.65 7.57 15.50
N LEU A 307 2.86 8.79 15.04
CA LEU A 307 3.69 9.11 13.88
C LEU A 307 4.89 9.93 14.35
N THR A 308 6.11 9.44 14.07
CA THR A 308 7.35 10.16 14.38
C THR A 308 8.24 10.18 13.14
N ASP A 309 8.67 11.37 12.74
CA ASP A 309 9.49 11.59 11.53
C ASP A 309 8.92 10.90 10.29
N SER A 310 7.59 10.87 10.15
CA SER A 310 6.88 10.04 9.14
C SER A 310 5.98 10.87 8.24
N SER A 311 5.67 10.34 7.06
CA SER A 311 4.79 10.99 6.08
C SER A 311 3.63 10.11 5.65
N ILE A 312 2.44 10.68 5.57
CA ILE A 312 1.29 10.10 4.89
C ILE A 312 0.86 11.07 3.79
N ALA A 313 0.83 10.59 2.54
CA ALA A 313 0.57 11.41 1.38
C ALA A 313 -0.45 10.78 0.43
N SER A 314 -1.50 11.52 0.06
CA SER A 314 -2.40 11.13 -1.02
C SER A 314 -2.43 12.21 -2.10
N THR A 315 -1.77 11.97 -3.24
CA THR A 315 -1.43 13.01 -4.21
C THR A 315 -1.83 12.67 -5.64
N ALA A 316 -2.33 13.67 -6.36
CA ALA A 316 -2.66 13.57 -7.79
C ALA A 316 -1.92 14.66 -8.56
N ILE A 317 -1.60 14.40 -9.83
CA ILE A 317 -1.05 15.45 -10.69
C ILE A 317 -2.11 16.41 -11.20
N GLN A 318 -3.26 15.95 -11.71
CA GLN A 318 -4.23 16.82 -12.42
C GLN A 318 -5.69 16.69 -11.98
N SER A 319 -6.02 15.60 -11.33
CA SER A 319 -7.39 15.27 -10.94
C SER A 319 -7.68 15.71 -9.51
N SER A 320 -8.57 15.01 -8.82
CA SER A 320 -8.86 15.24 -7.42
C SER A 320 -7.77 14.65 -6.52
N GLY A 321 -7.41 15.38 -5.46
CA GLY A 321 -6.64 14.83 -4.35
C GLY A 321 -7.45 13.74 -3.65
N GLY A 322 -6.77 12.79 -3.01
CA GLY A 322 -7.44 11.70 -2.31
C GLY A 322 -7.74 12.05 -0.87
N SER A 323 -8.05 11.04 -0.06
CA SER A 323 -8.38 11.24 1.36
C SER A 323 -7.35 10.60 2.28
N ILE A 324 -7.12 11.23 3.43
CA ILE A 324 -6.41 10.63 4.57
C ILE A 324 -7.36 10.65 5.76
N THR A 325 -7.68 9.48 6.30
CA THR A 325 -8.52 9.34 7.49
C THR A 325 -7.70 8.68 8.59
N ILE A 326 -7.64 9.30 9.77
CA ILE A 326 -7.13 8.67 10.99
C ILE A 326 -8.25 8.70 12.03
N ASP A 327 -8.83 7.54 12.31
CA ASP A 327 -9.94 7.37 13.26
C ASP A 327 -9.55 6.38 14.36
N THR A 328 -9.42 6.93 15.57
CA THR A 328 -9.19 6.14 16.78
C THR A 328 -10.50 5.99 17.53
N TRP A 329 -10.74 4.86 18.19
CA TRP A 329 -11.96 4.61 18.98
C TRP A 329 -12.00 5.40 20.32
N GLY A 330 -11.65 6.69 20.27
CA GLY A 330 -11.60 7.57 21.41
C GLY A 330 -10.31 7.46 22.23
N ASN A 331 -9.16 7.19 21.61
CA ASN A 331 -7.87 7.24 22.30
C ASN A 331 -7.01 8.42 21.82
N GLN A 332 -5.77 8.20 21.37
CA GLN A 332 -4.83 9.26 21.02
C GLN A 332 -4.30 9.17 19.58
N ILE A 333 -4.17 10.33 18.95
CA ILE A 333 -3.33 10.57 17.77
C ILE A 333 -2.17 11.50 18.19
N ASP A 334 -0.93 11.10 17.94
CA ASP A 334 0.26 11.91 18.20
C ASP A 334 1.15 11.97 16.96
N LEU A 335 1.38 13.17 16.44
CA LEU A 335 2.24 13.45 15.29
C LEU A 335 3.43 14.28 15.77
N ILE A 336 4.63 13.75 15.61
CA ILE A 336 5.89 14.40 15.98
C ILE A 336 6.77 14.47 14.73
N ASN A 337 7.17 15.68 14.32
CA ASN A 337 7.96 15.92 13.11
C ASN A 337 7.38 15.23 11.86
N SER A 338 6.06 15.15 11.75
CA SER A 338 5.38 14.30 10.76
C SER A 338 4.48 15.11 9.85
N SER A 339 4.15 14.55 8.68
CA SER A 339 3.32 15.24 7.69
C SER A 339 2.16 14.38 7.21
N LEU A 340 0.95 14.96 7.17
CA LEU A 340 -0.20 14.47 6.44
C LEU A 340 -0.46 15.43 5.28
N ASN A 341 -0.37 14.95 4.04
CA ASN A 341 -0.51 15.80 2.87
C ASN A 341 -1.48 15.20 1.85
N THR A 342 -2.48 15.96 1.43
CA THR A 342 -3.16 15.70 0.16
C THR A 342 -2.87 16.82 -0.81
N GLU A 343 -2.56 16.46 -2.06
CA GLU A 343 -2.10 17.44 -3.03
C GLU A 343 -2.64 17.16 -4.42
N VAL A 344 -3.01 18.24 -5.12
CA VAL A 344 -3.17 18.28 -6.57
C VAL A 344 -2.11 19.24 -7.12
N SER A 345 -1.05 18.69 -7.73
CA SER A 345 0.14 19.49 -8.07
C SER A 345 0.00 20.34 -9.34
N SER A 346 -0.98 20.03 -10.19
CA SER A 346 -1.38 20.80 -11.37
C SER A 346 -2.85 20.52 -11.70
N GLY A 347 -3.48 21.22 -12.65
CA GLY A 347 -4.87 20.94 -13.04
C GLY A 347 -5.95 21.48 -12.08
N ASP A 348 -7.17 21.52 -12.58
CA ASP A 348 -8.32 22.23 -11.96
C ASP A 348 -9.14 21.35 -11.00
N GLY A 349 -8.54 20.27 -10.49
CA GLY A 349 -9.19 19.34 -9.58
C GLY A 349 -9.55 19.93 -8.22
N THR A 350 -10.31 19.17 -7.43
CA THR A 350 -10.58 19.51 -6.03
C THR A 350 -9.46 19.00 -5.13
N GLY A 351 -9.13 19.74 -4.08
CA GLY A 351 -8.19 19.27 -3.08
C GLY A 351 -8.68 18.02 -2.39
N GLY A 352 -7.74 17.28 -1.83
CA GLY A 352 -8.08 16.11 -1.05
C GLY A 352 -8.72 16.46 0.29
N SER A 353 -9.01 15.44 1.08
CA SER A 353 -9.54 15.59 2.43
C SER A 353 -8.61 14.96 3.46
N ILE A 354 -8.50 15.59 4.63
CA ILE A 354 -7.85 15.00 5.79
C ILE A 354 -8.85 15.03 6.95
N ALA A 355 -9.12 13.86 7.52
CA ALA A 355 -9.99 13.70 8.68
C ALA A 355 -9.23 13.06 9.85
N LEU A 356 -9.19 13.74 11.00
CA LEU A 356 -8.60 13.24 12.23
C LEU A 356 -9.69 13.14 13.31
N ASN A 357 -9.95 11.94 13.80
CA ASN A 357 -10.94 11.70 14.84
C ASN A 357 -10.31 10.95 16.02
N SER A 358 -10.29 11.59 17.18
CA SER A 358 -9.70 11.01 18.39
C SER A 358 -10.21 11.64 19.67
N HIS A 359 -9.91 11.03 20.82
CA HIS A 359 -10.16 11.69 22.09
C HIS A 359 -9.08 12.74 22.39
N ASN A 360 -7.84 12.47 22.00
CA ASN A 360 -6.73 13.40 22.15
C ASN A 360 -5.94 13.48 20.84
N ILE A 361 -5.70 14.69 20.35
CA ILE A 361 -4.84 14.93 19.19
C ILE A 361 -3.69 15.86 19.62
N SER A 362 -2.47 15.42 19.34
CA SER A 362 -1.22 16.15 19.57
C SER A 362 -0.47 16.28 18.24
N LEU A 363 -0.14 17.52 17.87
CA LEU A 363 0.70 17.85 16.73
C LEU A 363 1.93 18.61 17.25
N ASP A 364 3.12 18.08 17.02
CA ASP A 364 4.38 18.70 17.40
C ASP A 364 5.31 18.76 16.19
N ASP A 365 5.71 19.97 15.77
CA ASP A 365 6.50 20.22 14.54
C ASP A 365 5.98 19.47 13.32
N SER A 366 4.65 19.44 13.19
CA SER A 366 3.96 18.61 12.19
C SER A 366 3.15 19.44 11.20
N LEU A 367 3.00 18.89 9.99
CA LEU A 367 2.26 19.51 8.88
C LEU A 367 0.99 18.72 8.59
N VAL A 368 -0.17 19.38 8.57
CA VAL A 368 -1.42 18.82 8.05
C VAL A 368 -1.90 19.72 6.92
N SER A 369 -1.87 19.21 5.69
CA SER A 369 -1.93 20.05 4.50
C SER A 369 -2.84 19.46 3.44
N VAL A 370 -3.79 20.26 2.96
CA VAL A 370 -4.58 19.99 1.76
C VAL A 370 -4.34 21.11 0.75
N VAL A 371 -3.68 20.77 -0.35
CA VAL A 371 -3.21 21.75 -1.33
C VAL A 371 -3.74 21.43 -2.71
N THR A 372 -4.16 22.45 -3.44
CA THR A 372 -4.33 22.37 -4.89
C THR A 372 -3.57 23.46 -5.60
N ALA A 373 -3.00 23.12 -6.74
CA ALA A 373 -2.38 24.08 -7.63
C ALA A 373 -3.45 24.99 -8.23
N THR A 374 -4.48 24.46 -8.89
CA THR A 374 -5.65 25.24 -9.33
C THR A 374 -6.93 24.50 -8.91
N GLY A 375 -8.09 25.16 -9.00
CA GLY A 375 -9.38 24.58 -8.58
C GLY A 375 -9.79 24.90 -7.14
N THR A 376 -10.66 24.06 -6.58
CA THR A 376 -11.20 24.25 -5.22
C THR A 376 -10.28 23.59 -4.20
N GLY A 377 -10.01 24.27 -3.10
CA GLY A 377 -9.20 23.77 -2.00
C GLY A 377 -9.83 22.55 -1.33
N GLY A 378 -9.00 21.79 -0.62
CA GLY A 378 -9.42 20.59 0.09
C GLY A 378 -10.10 20.89 1.43
N THR A 379 -10.42 19.84 2.17
CA THR A 379 -11.00 19.93 3.52
C THR A 379 -10.10 19.31 4.57
N ILE A 380 -9.98 19.97 5.72
CA ILE A 380 -9.38 19.40 6.93
C ILE A 380 -10.46 19.40 8.01
N ASP A 381 -10.80 18.22 8.54
CA ASP A 381 -11.73 18.05 9.65
C ASP A 381 -11.02 17.36 10.82
N ILE A 382 -11.07 18.00 11.99
CA ILE A 382 -10.44 17.52 13.21
C ILE A 382 -11.51 17.47 14.30
N ASP A 383 -11.91 16.27 14.70
CA ASP A 383 -12.84 16.04 15.81
C ASP A 383 -12.06 15.50 17.01
N VAL A 384 -12.12 16.25 18.12
CA VAL A 384 -11.46 15.87 19.38
C VAL A 384 -12.45 15.66 20.51
N GLY A 385 -12.38 14.53 21.18
CA GLY A 385 -13.20 14.27 22.37
C GLY A 385 -12.83 15.15 23.57
N SER A 386 -11.54 15.30 23.86
CA SER A 386 -11.01 15.92 25.09
C SER A 386 -9.92 16.96 24.86
N SER A 387 -8.92 16.70 24.01
CA SER A 387 -7.83 17.68 23.83
C SER A 387 -7.33 17.76 22.41
N PHE A 388 -7.10 18.99 21.96
CA PHE A 388 -6.32 19.31 20.78
C PHE A 388 -5.14 20.18 21.20
N THR A 389 -3.92 19.70 20.92
CA THR A 389 -2.67 20.41 21.21
C THR A 389 -1.85 20.50 19.94
N ALA A 390 -1.43 21.71 19.56
CA ALA A 390 -0.50 21.93 18.46
C ALA A 390 0.68 22.80 18.92
N THR A 391 1.87 22.20 19.04
CA THR A 391 3.11 22.81 19.49
C THR A 391 4.15 22.94 18.37
N ASN A 392 5.17 23.77 18.62
CA ASN A 392 6.39 23.93 17.82
C ASN A 392 6.14 24.02 16.31
N VAL A 393 5.86 25.21 15.76
CA VAL A 393 5.68 25.45 14.31
C VAL A 393 4.77 24.44 13.57
N SER A 394 3.79 23.84 14.27
CA SER A 394 2.80 22.99 13.59
C SER A 394 1.96 23.84 12.62
N VAL A 395 1.76 23.35 11.39
CA VAL A 395 1.04 24.05 10.32
C VAL A 395 -0.17 23.23 9.87
N ILE A 396 -1.36 23.81 9.98
CA ILE A 396 -2.59 23.29 9.36
C ILE A 396 -2.93 24.18 8.18
N LYS A 397 -2.94 23.63 6.96
CA LYS A 397 -3.04 24.40 5.72
C LYS A 397 -4.13 23.89 4.78
N GLY A 398 -5.09 24.74 4.46
CA GLY A 398 -6.07 24.52 3.39
C GLY A 398 -5.91 25.59 2.32
N SER A 399 -5.04 25.37 1.32
CA SER A 399 -4.69 26.41 0.35
C SER A 399 -4.89 25.97 -1.08
N SER A 400 -5.30 26.91 -1.93
CA SER A 400 -5.26 26.78 -3.38
C SER A 400 -4.81 28.09 -4.03
N LEU A 401 -4.43 28.03 -5.32
CA LEU A 401 -4.43 29.24 -6.16
C LEU A 401 -5.85 29.63 -6.65
N GLY A 402 -6.85 28.76 -6.43
CA GLY A 402 -8.26 28.96 -6.77
C GLY A 402 -9.11 29.33 -5.55
N ASP A 403 -10.15 28.56 -5.20
CA ASP A 403 -10.93 28.79 -3.97
C ASP A 403 -10.23 28.12 -2.77
N GLY A 404 -9.99 28.81 -1.66
CA GLY A 404 -9.30 28.30 -0.48
C GLY A 404 -10.01 27.10 0.17
N GLY A 405 -9.25 26.30 0.92
CA GLY A 405 -9.76 25.08 1.56
C GLY A 405 -10.43 25.33 2.90
N ASP A 406 -11.32 24.43 3.32
CA ASP A 406 -12.02 24.55 4.59
C ASP A 406 -11.30 23.77 5.70
N ILE A 407 -11.10 24.41 6.85
CA ILE A 407 -10.53 23.81 8.06
C ILE A 407 -11.58 23.87 9.17
N THR A 408 -11.95 22.71 9.71
CA THR A 408 -12.85 22.58 10.85
C THR A 408 -12.17 21.84 11.99
N ILE A 409 -12.24 22.42 13.20
CA ILE A 409 -11.77 21.81 14.44
C ILE A 409 -12.91 21.85 15.46
N THR A 410 -13.36 20.68 15.90
CA THR A 410 -14.50 20.53 16.80
C THR A 410 -14.11 19.82 18.09
N GLY A 411 -14.56 20.36 19.23
CA GLY A 411 -14.48 19.70 20.53
C GLY A 411 -15.74 18.90 20.89
N GLY A 412 -15.58 17.71 21.46
CA GLY A 412 -16.64 16.73 21.68
C GLY A 412 -17.47 16.90 22.97
N GLY A 413 -17.18 17.88 23.84
CA GLY A 413 -17.96 18.04 25.07
C GLY A 413 -17.52 19.11 26.07
N MET A 414 -18.24 19.18 27.19
CA MET A 414 -17.89 20.05 28.32
C MET A 414 -16.54 19.64 28.89
N GLY A 415 -15.54 20.52 28.79
CA GLY A 415 -14.18 20.29 29.30
C GLY A 415 -13.16 19.91 28.24
N SER A 416 -13.53 19.90 26.95
CA SER A 416 -12.55 19.81 25.88
C SER A 416 -11.61 21.02 25.89
N SER A 417 -10.32 20.79 25.64
CA SER A 417 -9.28 21.82 25.64
C SER A 417 -8.69 22.01 24.24
N PHE A 418 -8.38 23.27 23.91
CA PHE A 418 -7.72 23.66 22.67
C PHE A 418 -6.47 24.47 23.02
N PHE A 419 -5.31 23.99 22.60
CA PHE A 419 -4.05 24.68 22.78
C PHE A 419 -3.32 24.85 21.44
N LEU A 420 -2.98 26.11 21.12
CA LEU A 420 -2.14 26.50 20.01
C LEU A 420 -1.06 27.42 20.55
N GLY A 421 0.21 27.01 20.49
CA GLY A 421 1.29 27.82 21.03
C GLY A 421 2.65 27.13 20.95
N PRO A 422 3.75 27.85 21.21
CA PRO A 422 5.04 27.20 21.39
C PRO A 422 4.97 26.22 22.57
N ASP A 423 5.87 25.24 22.57
CA ASP A 423 6.13 24.47 23.78
C ASP A 423 6.40 25.43 24.96
N PRO A 424 5.71 25.30 26.11
CA PRO A 424 5.94 26.15 27.28
C PRO A 424 7.39 26.16 27.78
N GLU A 425 8.22 25.19 27.38
CA GLU A 425 9.64 25.11 27.71
C GLU A 425 10.57 25.83 26.69
N VAL A 426 10.07 26.22 25.51
CA VAL A 426 10.88 26.79 24.40
C VAL A 426 10.57 28.28 24.16
N PRO A 427 11.58 29.18 24.15
CA PRO A 427 11.36 30.60 23.87
C PRO A 427 10.91 30.87 22.43
N LEU A 428 9.76 31.56 22.31
CA LEU A 428 9.07 32.09 21.11
C LEU A 428 9.93 32.26 19.82
N SER A 429 10.10 31.20 19.04
CA SER A 429 10.14 31.29 17.56
C SER A 429 8.71 31.25 17.02
N GLU A 430 8.49 31.57 15.74
CA GLU A 430 7.18 31.63 15.09
C GLU A 430 6.27 30.48 15.54
N GLY A 431 5.14 30.79 16.17
CA GLY A 431 4.28 29.79 16.81
C GLY A 431 3.53 28.92 15.80
N SER A 432 2.83 27.91 16.30
CA SER A 432 1.92 27.07 15.53
C SER A 432 0.87 27.91 14.77
N GLN A 433 0.56 27.54 13.53
CA GLN A 433 -0.29 28.31 12.61
C GLN A 433 -1.44 27.45 12.07
N ILE A 434 -2.63 28.04 12.01
CA ILE A 434 -3.77 27.50 11.26
C ILE A 434 -4.05 28.49 10.14
N ASN A 435 -4.00 27.99 8.90
CA ASN A 435 -4.03 28.84 7.73
C ASN A 435 -4.92 28.28 6.61
N ALA A 436 -5.99 29.00 6.27
CA ALA A 436 -6.85 28.74 5.10
C ALA A 436 -6.59 29.76 3.97
N ASP A 437 -5.35 30.26 3.88
CA ASP A 437 -4.98 31.35 2.99
C ASP A 437 -5.21 31.00 1.53
N LEU A 438 -5.71 32.02 0.84
CA LEU A 438 -5.65 32.16 -0.60
C LEU A 438 -4.27 32.73 -0.96
N ASN A 439 -3.56 32.11 -1.90
CA ASN A 439 -2.29 32.67 -2.37
C ASN A 439 -2.55 33.91 -3.25
N ALA A 440 -2.78 35.06 -2.61
CA ALA A 440 -3.40 36.26 -3.19
C ALA A 440 -2.53 37.06 -4.19
N GLU A 441 -1.46 36.48 -4.73
CA GLU A 441 -0.59 37.16 -5.70
C GLU A 441 -1.13 37.09 -7.15
N ILE A 442 -2.24 36.39 -7.40
CA ILE A 442 -2.80 36.21 -8.75
C ILE A 442 -4.06 37.07 -8.94
N PRO A 443 -4.13 37.91 -9.99
CA PRO A 443 -5.39 38.57 -10.39
C PRO A 443 -6.41 37.48 -10.77
N ASP A 444 -7.59 37.50 -10.15
CA ASP A 444 -8.64 36.46 -10.21
C ASP A 444 -8.48 35.26 -9.24
N ALA A 445 -7.72 35.43 -8.15
CA ALA A 445 -7.73 34.47 -7.04
C ALA A 445 -9.16 34.27 -6.48
N GLY A 446 -9.54 33.02 -6.19
CA GLY A 446 -10.88 32.64 -5.74
C GLY A 446 -11.25 33.18 -4.35
N SER A 447 -12.25 32.59 -3.71
CA SER A 447 -12.62 32.97 -2.34
C SER A 447 -11.64 32.37 -1.34
N ALA A 448 -11.32 33.07 -0.24
CA ALA A 448 -10.59 32.44 0.86
C ALA A 448 -11.42 31.32 1.50
N GLY A 449 -10.76 30.30 2.04
CA GLY A 449 -11.41 29.19 2.73
C GLY A 449 -11.91 29.56 4.13
N ASN A 450 -12.70 28.69 4.76
CA ASN A 450 -13.21 28.93 6.10
C ASN A 450 -12.34 28.24 7.17
N ILE A 451 -12.14 28.91 8.30
CA ILE A 451 -11.61 28.30 9.52
C ILE A 451 -12.71 28.30 10.57
N THR A 452 -13.12 27.12 11.03
CA THR A 452 -14.12 26.94 12.08
C THR A 452 -13.49 26.24 13.27
N ILE A 453 -13.53 26.89 14.44
CA ILE A 453 -13.14 26.29 15.73
C ILE A 453 -14.36 26.35 16.65
N ALA A 454 -14.88 25.20 17.08
CA ALA A 454 -16.14 25.12 17.81
C ALA A 454 -16.10 24.12 18.98
N ASN A 455 -17.02 24.32 19.94
CA ASN A 455 -17.34 23.38 21.01
C ASN A 455 -16.19 23.02 21.98
N PHE A 456 -15.27 23.96 22.21
CA PHE A 456 -14.28 23.86 23.27
C PHE A 456 -14.83 24.42 24.60
N GLY A 457 -14.65 23.66 25.68
CA GLY A 457 -15.03 24.09 27.03
C GLY A 457 -14.09 25.19 27.54
N THR A 458 -14.66 26.26 28.12
CA THR A 458 -13.89 27.33 28.77
C THR A 458 -13.32 26.92 30.11
#